data_AF-A0A6I3ZI41-F1
#
_entry.id   AF-A0A6I3ZI41-F1
#
_cell.length_a   1.000
_cell.length_b   1.000
_cell.length_c   1.000
_cell.angle_alpha   90.00
_cell.angle_beta   90.00
_cell.angle_gamma   90.00
#
_symmetry.space_group_name_H-M   'P 1'
#
loop_
_entity.id
_entity.type
_entity.pdbx_description
1 polymer ?
#
loop_
_entity_poly.entity_id
_entity_poly.type
_entity_poly.pdbx_seq_one_letter_code
_entity_poly.pdbx_strand_id
1 'polypeptide(L)'
;MNNPQPWWLTQPVAEVAAAILPLFSQSAYQEDRDARVSIGNWFKTGSYKSRFGTFDPLKDPDQRAITEAIQVLEQARLLVRIFLGDQSHVGLTRLGMHALQTNTVRQHLGLQGPA
;
A
#
# COMPACT_ATOMS: atom_id res chain seq x y z
N MET A 1 -24.17 -16.22 -10.26
CA MET A 1 -24.07 -14.96 -9.51
C MET A 1 -22.69 -14.38 -9.75
N ASN A 2 -22.59 -13.33 -10.57
CA ASN A 2 -21.33 -12.63 -10.82
C ASN A 2 -21.01 -11.82 -9.57
N ASN A 3 -20.21 -12.37 -8.65
CA ASN A 3 -19.54 -11.54 -7.67
C ASN A 3 -18.33 -10.93 -8.40
N PRO A 4 -18.36 -9.64 -8.79
CA PRO A 4 -17.22 -9.05 -9.48
C PRO A 4 -16.00 -9.21 -8.58
N GLN A 5 -14.90 -9.70 -9.14
CA GLN A 5 -13.65 -9.80 -8.38
C GLN A 5 -13.27 -8.40 -7.86
N PRO A 6 -12.69 -8.31 -6.65
CA PRO A 6 -12.26 -7.04 -6.11
C PRO A 6 -11.32 -6.29 -7.05
N TRP A 7 -11.45 -4.96 -7.11
CA TRP A 7 -10.64 -4.14 -8.03
C TRP A 7 -9.14 -4.29 -7.76
N TRP A 8 -8.71 -4.43 -6.51
CA TRP A 8 -7.30 -4.60 -6.14
C TRP A 8 -6.70 -5.97 -6.53
N LEU A 9 -7.54 -6.94 -6.89
CA LEU A 9 -7.11 -8.25 -7.40
C LEU A 9 -7.15 -8.32 -8.94
N THR A 10 -7.71 -7.31 -9.59
CA THR A 10 -7.92 -7.28 -11.05
C THR A 10 -7.14 -6.15 -11.74
N GLN A 11 -6.75 -5.12 -11.01
CA GLN A 11 -5.91 -4.03 -11.49
C GLN A 11 -4.42 -4.39 -11.47
N PRO A 12 -3.59 -3.75 -12.32
CA PRO A 12 -2.14 -3.86 -12.23
C PRO A 12 -1.62 -3.47 -10.83
N VAL A 13 -0.58 -4.15 -10.35
CA VAL A 13 0.01 -3.88 -9.02
C VAL A 13 0.40 -2.41 -8.84
N ALA A 14 0.88 -1.74 -9.90
CA ALA A 14 1.20 -0.32 -9.88
C ALA A 14 -0.03 0.58 -9.64
N GLU A 15 -1.21 0.22 -10.17
CA GLU A 15 -2.47 0.94 -9.91
C GLU A 15 -2.89 0.77 -8.45
N VAL A 16 -2.74 -0.45 -7.91
CA VAL A 16 -2.98 -0.73 -6.49
C VAL A 16 -2.00 0.07 -5.61
N ALA A 17 -0.73 0.11 -5.97
CA ALA A 17 0.30 0.91 -5.30
C ALA A 17 -0.03 2.40 -5.28
N ALA A 18 -0.47 2.96 -6.42
CA ALA A 18 -0.89 4.36 -6.52
C ALA A 18 -2.06 4.66 -5.57
N ALA A 19 -3.02 3.74 -5.48
CA ALA A 19 -4.20 3.89 -4.64
C ALA A 19 -3.91 3.80 -3.12
N ILE A 20 -2.94 2.99 -2.69
CA ILE A 20 -2.62 2.83 -1.26
C ILE A 20 -1.62 3.86 -0.74
N LEU A 21 -0.78 4.46 -1.58
CA LEU A 21 0.25 5.42 -1.12
C LEU A 21 -0.32 6.57 -0.27
N PRO A 22 -1.47 7.20 -0.61
CA PRO A 22 -2.07 8.24 0.22
C PRO A 22 -2.42 7.79 1.65
N LEU A 23 -2.65 6.50 1.90
CA LEU A 23 -2.96 5.98 3.23
C LEU A 23 -1.79 6.14 4.21
N PHE A 24 -0.56 6.17 3.69
CA PHE A 24 0.65 6.42 4.48
C PHE A 24 0.83 7.90 4.88
N SER A 25 0.01 8.82 4.36
CA SER A 25 0.01 10.22 4.82
C SER A 25 -0.61 10.41 6.20
N GLN A 26 -1.43 9.45 6.66
CA GLN A 26 -2.12 9.52 7.95
C GLN A 26 -1.20 9.20 9.14
N SER A 27 -0.10 8.49 8.91
CA SER A 27 0.96 8.25 9.89
C SER A 27 2.28 8.11 9.17
N ALA A 28 3.26 8.97 9.50
CA ALA A 28 4.55 9.03 8.81
C ALA A 28 5.34 7.72 8.87
N TYR A 29 5.09 6.88 9.87
CA TYR A 29 5.62 5.53 10.01
C TYR A 29 4.60 4.63 10.71
N GLN A 30 4.53 3.37 10.29
CA GLN A 30 3.71 2.33 10.93
C GLN A 30 4.45 1.00 10.93
N GLU A 31 4.14 0.11 11.88
CA GLU A 31 4.55 -1.29 11.79
C GLU A 31 4.00 -1.88 10.48
N ASP A 32 4.84 -2.57 9.71
CA ASP A 32 4.47 -3.13 8.39
C ASP A 32 3.25 -4.06 8.49
N ARG A 33 3.17 -4.84 9.56
CA ARG A 33 2.02 -5.71 9.83
C ARG A 33 0.73 -4.90 9.98
N ASP A 34 0.74 -3.87 10.80
CA ASP A 34 -0.42 -3.02 11.06
C ASP A 34 -0.84 -2.24 9.81
N ALA A 35 0.13 -1.76 9.04
CA ALA A 35 -0.13 -1.10 7.76
C ALA A 35 -0.88 -2.04 6.80
N ARG A 36 -0.42 -3.29 6.65
CA ARG A 36 -1.05 -4.28 5.76
C ARG A 36 -2.46 -4.66 6.19
N VAL A 37 -2.69 -4.85 7.49
CA VAL A 37 -4.03 -5.14 8.01
C VAL A 37 -4.97 -3.95 7.78
N SER A 38 -4.49 -2.73 8.04
CA SER A 38 -5.27 -1.50 7.84
C SER A 38 -5.64 -1.28 6.38
N ILE A 39 -4.71 -1.53 5.44
CA ILE A 39 -4.97 -1.46 4.00
C ILE A 39 -5.98 -2.54 3.57
N GLY A 40 -5.82 -3.78 4.04
CA GLY A 40 -6.76 -4.86 3.72
C GLY A 40 -8.17 -4.58 4.23
N ASN A 41 -8.31 -3.97 5.41
CA ASN A 41 -9.59 -3.49 5.91
C ASN A 41 -10.14 -2.33 5.05
N TRP A 42 -9.28 -1.40 4.62
CA TRP A 42 -9.67 -0.30 3.75
C TRP A 42 -10.19 -0.79 2.40
N PHE A 43 -9.53 -1.76 1.75
CA PHE A 43 -10.05 -2.40 0.54
C PHE A 43 -11.47 -2.94 0.71
N LYS A 44 -11.74 -3.62 1.83
CA LYS A 44 -13.02 -4.28 2.09
C LYS A 44 -14.14 -3.34 2.54
N THR A 45 -13.80 -2.24 3.21
CA THR A 45 -14.78 -1.41 3.94
C THR A 45 -14.74 0.07 3.57
N GLY A 46 -13.74 0.51 2.80
CA GLY A 46 -13.46 1.92 2.54
C GLY A 46 -12.90 2.69 3.75
N SER A 47 -12.76 2.05 4.92
CA SER A 47 -12.30 2.68 6.16
C SER A 47 -10.90 2.21 6.54
N TYR A 48 -9.96 3.16 6.63
CA TYR A 48 -8.63 2.91 7.15
C TYR A 48 -8.66 3.02 8.67
N LYS A 49 -8.70 1.87 9.36
CA LYS A 49 -8.62 1.77 10.82
C LYS A 49 -7.60 0.70 11.18
N SER A 50 -6.68 1.03 12.07
CA SER A 50 -5.75 0.05 12.64
C SER A 50 -6.54 -1.08 13.31
N ARG A 51 -6.27 -2.32 12.90
CA ARG A 51 -6.87 -3.54 13.44
C ARG A 51 -5.78 -4.59 13.60
N PHE A 52 -5.91 -5.41 14.64
CA PHE A 52 -5.05 -6.55 14.87
C PHE A 52 -5.55 -7.78 14.10
N GLY A 53 -4.63 -8.55 13.51
CA GLY A 53 -4.93 -9.84 12.89
C GLY A 53 -3.68 -10.64 12.52
N THR A 54 -3.83 -11.96 12.41
CA THR A 54 -2.78 -12.90 11.95
C THR A 54 -3.10 -13.32 10.52
N PHE A 55 -2.18 -13.05 9.58
CA PHE A 55 -2.37 -13.46 8.18
C PHE A 55 -1.05 -13.89 7.55
N ASP A 56 -1.13 -14.87 6.65
CA ASP A 56 -0.01 -15.35 5.84
C ASP A 56 -0.08 -14.61 4.48
N PRO A 57 0.83 -13.64 4.22
CA PRO A 57 0.79 -12.81 3.03
C PRO A 57 0.97 -13.59 1.71
N LEU A 58 1.43 -14.84 1.80
CA LEU A 58 1.57 -15.72 0.64
C LEU A 58 0.34 -16.60 0.39
N LYS A 59 -0.61 -16.68 1.33
CA LYS A 59 -1.82 -17.50 1.18
C LYS A 59 -3.10 -16.70 1.02
N ASP A 60 -3.13 -15.47 1.52
CA ASP A 60 -4.26 -14.56 1.35
C ASP A 60 -4.02 -13.68 0.09
N PRO A 61 -4.89 -13.78 -0.95
CA PRO A 61 -4.73 -13.00 -2.17
C PRO A 61 -4.79 -11.48 -1.92
N ASP A 62 -5.57 -11.02 -0.95
CA ASP A 62 -5.63 -9.60 -0.59
C ASP A 62 -4.28 -9.15 -0.01
N GLN A 63 -3.73 -9.93 0.91
CA GLN A 63 -2.44 -9.63 1.53
C GLN A 63 -1.28 -9.72 0.55
N ARG A 64 -1.36 -10.63 -0.41
CA ARG A 64 -0.40 -10.72 -1.51
C ARG A 64 -0.42 -9.45 -2.35
N ALA A 65 -1.60 -9.01 -2.80
CA ALA A 65 -1.74 -7.79 -3.58
C ALA A 65 -1.22 -6.55 -2.83
N ILE A 66 -1.47 -6.46 -1.52
CA ILE A 66 -0.95 -5.37 -0.66
C ILE A 66 0.58 -5.45 -0.56
N THR A 67 1.13 -6.65 -0.36
CA THR A 67 2.58 -6.86 -0.25
C THR A 67 3.30 -6.46 -1.53
N GLU A 68 2.79 -6.89 -2.68
CA GLU A 68 3.32 -6.54 -4.00
C GLU A 68 3.22 -5.03 -4.25
N ALA A 69 2.10 -4.40 -3.88
CA ALA A 69 1.94 -2.95 -4.00
C ALA A 69 2.95 -2.19 -3.12
N ILE A 70 3.20 -2.63 -1.88
CA ILE A 70 4.23 -2.06 -1.01
C ILE A 70 5.62 -2.22 -1.64
N GLN A 71 5.95 -3.40 -2.19
CA GLN A 71 7.22 -3.63 -2.87
C GLN A 71 7.43 -2.71 -4.08
N VAL A 72 6.38 -2.48 -4.88
CA VAL A 72 6.42 -1.52 -5.99
C VAL A 72 6.70 -0.10 -5.49
N LEU A 73 6.07 0.33 -4.39
CA LEU A 73 6.33 1.64 -3.78
C LEU A 73 7.74 1.76 -3.20
N GLU A 74 8.27 0.70 -2.59
CA GLU A 74 9.67 0.63 -2.11
C GLU A 74 10.65 0.70 -3.28
N GLN A 75 10.41 -0.03 -4.38
CA GLN A 75 11.22 0.00 -5.59
C GLN A 75 11.22 1.38 -6.27
N ALA A 76 10.06 2.05 -6.28
CA ALA A 76 9.92 3.43 -6.76
C ALA A 76 10.49 4.47 -5.77
N ARG A 77 11.03 4.04 -4.62
CA ARG A 77 11.58 4.89 -3.55
C ARG A 77 10.55 5.85 -2.95
N LEU A 78 9.27 5.52 -3.03
CA LEU A 78 8.17 6.28 -2.44
C LEU A 78 7.91 5.87 -0.99
N LEU A 79 8.16 4.60 -0.67
CA LEU A 79 8.22 4.09 0.69
C LEU A 79 9.64 3.65 1.08
N VAL A 80 9.94 3.68 2.37
CA VAL A 80 11.12 3.06 2.96
C VAL A 80 10.68 2.07 4.03
N ARG A 81 11.35 0.92 4.06
CA ARG A 81 11.27 -0.05 5.13
C ARG A 81 12.48 0.08 6.05
N ILE A 82 12.24 0.19 7.34
CA ILE A 82 13.28 0.20 8.37
C ILE A 82 13.04 -0.95 9.35
N PHE A 83 14.12 -1.48 9.92
CA PHE A 83 14.06 -2.57 10.89
C PHE A 83 14.49 -2.03 12.25
N LEU A 84 13.61 -2.16 13.24
CA LEU A 84 13.82 -1.74 14.63
C LEU A 84 13.68 -2.99 15.50
N GLY A 85 14.82 -3.65 15.78
CA GLY A 85 14.81 -4.99 16.39
C GLY A 85 14.17 -6.01 15.45
N ASP A 86 13.26 -6.81 15.98
CA ASP A 86 12.54 -7.85 15.23
C ASP A 86 11.33 -7.33 14.44
N GLN A 87 11.06 -6.02 14.51
CA GLN A 87 9.92 -5.39 13.84
C GLN A 87 10.37 -4.60 12.60
N SER A 88 9.63 -4.76 11.50
CA SER A 88 9.77 -3.88 10.34
C SER A 88 8.70 -2.79 10.35
N HIS A 89 9.13 -1.57 10.08
CA HIS A 89 8.25 -0.42 9.89
C HIS A 89 8.34 0.06 8.46
N VAL A 90 7.25 0.60 7.95
CA VAL A 90 7.14 1.19 6.61
C VAL A 90 6.64 2.63 6.73
N GLY A 91 7.21 3.52 5.93
CA GLY A 91 6.87 4.94 5.97
C GLY A 91 7.20 5.67 4.66
N LEU A 92 6.65 6.86 4.51
CA LEU A 92 6.90 7.72 3.35
C LEU A 92 8.35 8.18 3.32
N THR A 93 8.99 8.10 2.16
CA THR A 93 10.25 8.83 1.94
C THR A 93 9.95 10.31 1.70
N ARG A 94 11.01 11.14 1.68
CA ARG A 94 10.90 12.53 1.19
C ARG A 94 10.33 12.60 -0.23
N LEU A 95 10.72 11.66 -1.10
CA LEU A 95 10.19 11.56 -2.46
C LEU A 95 8.70 11.17 -2.44
N GLY A 96 8.31 10.21 -1.62
CA GLY A 96 6.91 9.81 -1.45
C GLY A 96 6.02 10.95 -0.97
N MET A 97 6.46 11.70 0.05
CA MET A 97 5.75 12.90 0.51
C MET A 97 5.60 13.95 -0.60
N HIS A 98 6.67 14.25 -1.31
CA HIS A 98 6.64 15.20 -2.42
C HIS A 98 5.70 14.72 -3.53
N ALA A 99 5.77 13.45 -3.93
CA ALA A 99 4.94 12.88 -4.98
C ALA A 99 3.43 12.95 -4.66
N LEU A 100 3.06 12.79 -3.39
CA LEU A 100 1.69 13.00 -2.93
C LEU A 100 1.29 14.48 -3.03
N GLN A 101 2.15 15.39 -2.59
CA GLN A 101 1.88 16.84 -2.63
C GLN A 101 1.76 17.40 -4.04
N THR A 102 2.53 16.86 -4.99
CA THR A 102 2.55 17.32 -6.39
C THR A 102 1.68 16.48 -7.32
N ASN A 103 0.95 15.49 -6.81
CA ASN A 103 0.14 14.56 -7.60
C ASN A 103 0.94 13.85 -8.71
N THR A 104 2.18 13.44 -8.42
CA THR A 104 3.09 12.77 -9.39
C THR A 104 3.31 11.29 -9.11
N VAL A 105 2.57 10.69 -8.17
CA VAL A 105 2.68 9.27 -7.79
C VAL A 105 2.66 8.35 -9.01
N ARG A 106 1.67 8.52 -9.89
CA ARG A 106 1.51 7.71 -11.11
C ARG A 106 2.73 7.76 -12.02
N GLN A 107 3.36 8.93 -12.15
CA GLN A 107 4.57 9.11 -12.97
C GLN A 107 5.75 8.30 -12.40
N HIS A 108 5.92 8.32 -11.08
CA HIS A 108 6.95 7.52 -10.40
C HIS A 108 6.73 6.01 -10.51
N LEU A 109 5.50 5.59 -10.80
CA LEU A 109 5.10 4.20 -11.00
C LEU A 109 5.06 3.77 -12.48
N GLY A 110 5.45 4.65 -13.41
CA GLY A 110 5.40 4.37 -14.84
C GLY A 110 3.97 4.28 -15.41
N LEU A 111 2.97 4.77 -14.68
CA LEU A 111 1.57 4.80 -15.11
C LEU A 111 1.31 6.05 -15.95
N GLN A 112 0.49 5.92 -17.00
CA GLN A 112 0.07 7.03 -17.84
C GLN A 112 -1.19 7.71 -17.26
N GLY A 113 -1.29 9.04 -17.43
CA GLY A 113 -2.47 9.84 -17.11
C GLY A 113 -2.64 10.24 -15.62
N PRO A 114 -3.52 11.22 -15.32
CA PRO A 114 -3.93 11.53 -13.94
C PRO A 114 -4.83 10.42 -13.36
N ALA A 115 -4.90 10.36 -12.02
CA ALA A 115 -5.74 9.43 -11.26
C ALA A 115 -7.23 9.76 -11.38
#